data_AF-A0A7K1C2A7-F1
#
_entry.id   AF-A0A7K1C2A7-F1
#
_cell.length_a   1.000
_cell.length_b   1.000
_cell.length_c   1.000
_cell.angle_alpha   90.00
_cell.angle_beta   90.00
_cell.angle_gamma   90.00
#
_symmetry.space_group_name_H-M   'P 1'
#
loop_
_entity.id
_entity.type
_entity.pdbx_description
1 polymer ?
#
loop_
_entity_poly.entity_id
_entity_poly.type
_entity_poly.pdbx_seq_one_letter_code
_entity_poly.pdbx_strand_id
1 'polypeptide(L)'
;MSKTKIELDENGLDPNRWRALFVIAIASLMVVLDASIVNIALPSAQVDLNISDANRQWVVTAYSLAFGSLLLLGGRISDYVGRKKIFIVGLIGFAAASGLGGIASTQGLLFGARALQGAFGALLAPAALALINVTFTV
;
A
#
# COMPACT_ATOMS: atom_id res chain seq x y z
N MET A 1 6.73 -25.94 21.12
CA MET A 1 6.07 -26.05 19.81
C MET A 1 4.57 -26.21 20.02
N SER A 2 3.83 -25.11 20.21
CA SER A 2 2.37 -25.15 20.32
C SER A 2 1.80 -24.92 18.93
N LYS A 3 1.32 -25.99 18.28
CA LYS A 3 0.56 -25.87 17.04
C LYS A 3 -0.79 -25.28 17.42
N THR A 4 -0.98 -23.98 17.19
CA THR A 4 -2.30 -23.35 17.23
C THR A 4 -3.19 -24.11 16.27
N LYS A 5 -4.08 -24.93 16.83
CA LYS A 5 -5.09 -25.68 16.11
C LYS A 5 -6.01 -24.63 15.49
N ILE A 6 -5.85 -24.38 14.19
CA ILE A 6 -6.77 -23.51 13.45
C ILE A 6 -8.11 -24.24 13.50
N GLU A 7 -9.05 -23.75 14.31
CA GLU A 7 -10.45 -24.16 14.23
C GLU A 7 -10.92 -23.78 12.83
N LEU A 8 -10.97 -24.76 11.93
CA LEU A 8 -11.60 -24.61 10.64
C LEU A 8 -13.12 -24.64 10.87
N ASP A 9 -13.87 -23.79 10.19
CA ASP A 9 -15.34 -23.83 10.24
C ASP A 9 -15.86 -25.18 9.67
N GLU A 10 -17.15 -25.46 9.80
CA GLU A 10 -17.76 -26.73 9.32
C GLU A 10 -17.46 -27.06 7.83
N ASN A 11 -16.99 -26.09 7.04
CA ASN A 11 -16.61 -26.24 5.63
C ASN A 11 -15.09 -26.32 5.39
N GLY A 12 -14.25 -26.42 6.44
CA GLY A 12 -12.80 -26.47 6.30
C GLY A 12 -12.13 -25.11 6.08
N LEU A 13 -12.86 -24.00 6.27
CA LEU A 13 -12.42 -22.64 5.94
C LEU A 13 -12.06 -21.84 7.20
N ASP A 14 -11.15 -20.87 7.08
CA ASP A 14 -10.73 -20.02 8.21
C ASP A 14 -11.93 -19.17 8.70
N PRO A 15 -12.36 -19.30 9.98
CA PRO A 15 -13.50 -18.54 10.53
C PRO A 15 -13.33 -17.02 10.44
N ASN A 16 -12.08 -16.53 10.36
CA ASN A 16 -11.77 -15.12 10.29
C ASN A 16 -11.69 -14.57 8.87
N ARG A 17 -12.01 -15.37 7.84
CA ARG A 17 -11.93 -14.97 6.42
C ARG A 17 -12.64 -13.66 6.08
N TRP A 18 -13.83 -13.44 6.66
CA TRP A 18 -14.59 -12.20 6.45
C TRP A 18 -13.94 -10.98 7.10
N ARG A 19 -13.29 -11.16 8.26
CA ARG A 19 -12.52 -10.10 8.91
C ARG A 19 -11.26 -9.77 8.11
N ALA A 20 -10.56 -10.79 7.59
CA ALA A 20 -9.41 -10.61 6.73
C ALA A 20 -9.81 -9.84 5.45
N LEU A 21 -10.92 -10.22 4.81
CA LEU A 21 -11.46 -9.53 3.64
C LEU A 21 -11.78 -8.07 3.94
N PHE A 22 -12.41 -7.77 5.08
CA PHE A 22 -12.71 -6.40 5.48
C PHE A 22 -11.44 -5.54 5.59
N VAL A 23 -10.39 -6.06 6.23
CA VAL A 23 -9.10 -5.34 6.35
C VAL A 23 -8.43 -5.16 5.00
N ILE A 24 -8.45 -6.18 4.14
CA ILE A 24 -7.88 -6.11 2.80
C ILE A 24 -8.65 -5.11 1.93
N ALA A 25 -9.98 -5.09 2.03
CA ALA A 25 -10.83 -4.14 1.32
C ALA A 25 -10.56 -2.70 1.75
N ILE A 26 -10.41 -2.44 3.05
CA ILE A 26 -10.02 -1.11 3.56
C ILE A 26 -8.63 -0.72 3.04
N ALA A 27 -7.66 -1.63 3.06
CA ALA A 27 -6.33 -1.35 2.54
C ALA A 27 -6.36 -1.01 1.04
N SER A 28 -7.12 -1.77 0.24
CA SER A 28 -7.31 -1.51 -1.19
C SER A 28 -7.99 -0.16 -1.43
N LEU A 29 -9.04 0.15 -0.67
CA LEU A 29 -9.71 1.44 -0.72
C LEU A 29 -8.74 2.58 -0.41
N MET A 30 -7.91 2.42 0.62
CA MET A 30 -6.90 3.41 1.00
C MET A 30 -5.92 3.69 -0.15
N VAL A 31 -5.44 2.65 -0.84
CA VAL A 31 -4.53 2.81 -2.00
C VAL A 31 -5.20 3.54 -3.16
N VAL A 32 -6.47 3.27 -3.43
CA VAL A 32 -7.24 3.97 -4.48
C VAL A 32 -7.51 5.43 -4.09
N LEU A 33 -7.83 5.67 -2.82
CA LEU A 33 -8.05 7.01 -2.28
C LEU A 33 -6.80 7.86 -2.36
N ASP A 34 -5.61 7.29 -2.14
CA ASP A 34 -4.35 8.02 -2.25
C ASP A 34 -4.21 8.71 -3.62
N ALA A 35 -4.34 7.98 -4.71
CA ALA A 35 -4.27 8.57 -6.06
C ALA A 35 -5.30 9.68 -6.28
N SER A 36 -6.50 9.53 -5.70
CA SER A 36 -7.59 10.52 -5.81
C SER A 36 -7.30 11.79 -5.01
N ILE A 37 -6.91 11.65 -3.73
CA ILE A 37 -6.56 12.76 -2.82
C ILE A 37 -5.53 13.66 -3.48
N VAL A 38 -4.57 13.04 -4.15
CA VAL A 38 -3.43 13.72 -4.75
C VAL A 38 -3.88 14.57 -5.91
N ASN A 39 -4.70 14.02 -6.81
CA ASN A 39 -5.20 14.80 -7.94
C ASN A 39 -6.01 16.03 -7.48
N ILE A 40 -6.70 15.92 -6.34
CA ILE A 40 -7.48 17.01 -5.75
C ILE A 40 -6.60 18.02 -5.01
N ALA A 41 -5.61 17.57 -4.24
CA ALA A 41 -4.76 18.40 -3.40
C ALA A 41 -3.58 19.02 -4.16
N LEU A 42 -3.19 18.45 -5.29
CA LEU A 42 -2.02 18.87 -6.06
C LEU A 42 -2.06 20.33 -6.53
N PRO A 43 -3.19 20.90 -7.00
CA PRO A 43 -3.25 22.33 -7.33
C PRO A 43 -2.92 23.23 -6.12
N SER A 44 -3.47 22.92 -4.95
CA SER A 44 -3.21 23.70 -3.72
C SER A 44 -1.76 23.51 -3.25
N ALA A 45 -1.28 22.27 -3.20
CA ALA A 45 0.11 21.97 -2.84
C ALA A 45 1.12 22.60 -3.80
N GLN A 46 0.76 22.76 -5.08
CA GLN A 46 1.60 23.45 -6.06
C GLN A 46 1.80 24.92 -5.71
N VAL A 47 0.73 25.62 -5.30
CA VAL A 47 0.77 27.01 -4.88
C VAL A 47 1.53 27.15 -3.55
N ASP A 48 1.18 26.33 -2.56
CA ASP A 48 1.74 26.42 -1.20
C ASP A 48 3.25 26.10 -1.17
N LEU A 49 3.69 25.16 -2.00
CA LEU A 49 5.10 24.72 -2.07
C LEU A 49 5.90 25.35 -3.22
N ASN A 50 5.31 26.31 -3.96
CA ASN A 50 5.92 26.94 -5.14
C ASN A 50 6.47 25.91 -6.16
N ILE A 51 5.71 24.85 -6.43
CA ILE A 51 6.11 23.81 -7.38
C ILE A 51 5.89 24.33 -8.80
N SER A 52 6.91 24.22 -9.66
CA SER A 52 6.79 24.55 -11.07
C SER A 52 5.88 23.56 -11.81
N ASP A 53 5.29 23.96 -12.94
CA ASP A 53 4.45 23.06 -13.74
C ASP A 53 5.21 21.79 -14.19
N ALA A 54 6.51 21.92 -14.48
CA ALA A 54 7.38 20.80 -14.80
C ALA A 54 7.57 19.85 -13.60
N ASN A 55 7.67 20.38 -12.38
CA ASN A 55 7.87 19.58 -11.17
C ASN A 55 6.55 18.97 -10.64
N ARG A 56 5.40 19.52 -11.02
CA ARG A 56 4.09 18.99 -10.62
C ARG A 56 3.91 17.52 -11.05
N GLN A 57 4.35 17.18 -12.26
CA GLN A 57 4.25 15.81 -12.80
C GLN A 57 5.01 14.79 -11.93
N TRP A 58 6.12 15.21 -11.31
CA TRP A 58 6.94 14.33 -10.47
C TRP A 58 6.22 13.80 -9.25
N VAL A 59 5.16 14.45 -8.78
CA VAL A 59 4.33 13.94 -7.68
C VAL A 59 3.70 12.59 -8.04
N VAL A 60 3.20 12.44 -9.26
CA VAL A 60 2.60 11.18 -9.73
C VAL A 60 3.70 10.24 -10.22
N THR A 61 4.68 10.75 -10.97
CA THR A 61 5.77 9.94 -11.52
C THR A 61 6.61 9.26 -10.44
N ALA A 62 6.95 9.95 -9.35
CA ALA A 62 7.73 9.36 -8.25
C ALA A 62 7.04 8.13 -7.64
N TYR A 63 5.72 8.23 -7.42
CA TYR A 63 4.91 7.11 -6.95
C TYR A 63 4.90 5.96 -7.95
N SER A 64 4.50 6.23 -9.21
CA SER A 64 4.38 5.20 -10.24
C SER A 64 5.70 4.52 -10.57
N LEU A 65 6.80 5.28 -10.58
CA LEU A 65 8.14 4.77 -10.82
C LEU A 65 8.58 3.82 -9.70
N ALA A 66 8.45 4.23 -8.44
CA ALA A 66 8.79 3.38 -7.30
C ALA A 66 7.88 2.15 -7.23
N PHE A 67 6.57 2.34 -7.40
CA PHE A 67 5.60 1.24 -7.40
C PHE A 67 5.91 0.24 -8.51
N GLY A 68 6.01 0.70 -9.77
CA GLY A 68 6.23 -0.18 -10.92
C GLY A 68 7.58 -0.90 -10.88
N SER A 69 8.66 -0.20 -10.51
CA SER A 69 10.00 -0.79 -10.43
C SER A 69 10.12 -1.84 -9.33
N LEU A 70 9.41 -1.65 -8.21
CA LEU A 70 9.48 -2.54 -7.06
C LEU A 70 8.37 -3.59 -7.02
N LEU A 71 7.37 -3.51 -7.90
CA LEU A 71 6.19 -4.40 -7.85
C LEU A 71 6.58 -5.89 -7.92
N LEU A 72 7.43 -6.24 -8.90
CA LEU A 72 7.89 -7.62 -9.08
C LEU A 72 8.75 -8.08 -7.91
N LEU A 73 9.62 -7.20 -7.40
CA LEU A 73 10.46 -7.48 -6.24
C LEU A 73 9.60 -7.67 -4.98
N GLY A 74 8.60 -6.82 -4.78
CA GLY A 74 7.69 -6.87 -3.64
C GLY A 74 6.83 -8.12 -3.64
N GLY A 75 6.37 -8.57 -4.81
CA GLY A 75 5.71 -9.87 -4.98
C GLY A 75 6.62 -11.02 -4.55
N ARG A 76 7.88 -11.02 -5.01
CA ARG A 76 8.87 -12.04 -4.62
C ARG A 76 9.14 -12.03 -3.12
N ILE A 77 9.33 -10.85 -2.52
CA ILE A 77 9.53 -10.71 -1.07
C ILE A 77 8.31 -11.23 -0.28
N SER A 78 7.10 -10.92 -0.74
CA SER A 78 5.84 -11.41 -0.14
C SER A 78 5.76 -12.93 -0.10
N ASP A 79 6.18 -13.60 -1.17
CA ASP A 79 6.19 -15.06 -1.23
C ASP A 79 7.25 -15.69 -0.32
N TYR A 80 8.44 -15.10 -0.18
CA TYR A 80 9.50 -15.64 0.69
C TYR A 80 9.31 -15.34 2.19
N VAL A 81 8.97 -14.10 2.55
CA VAL A 81 8.91 -13.65 3.96
C VAL A 81 7.56 -14.00 4.62
N GLY A 82 6.53 -14.21 3.80
CA GLY A 82 5.18 -14.52 4.22
C GLY A 82 4.23 -13.35 3.97
N ARG A 83 3.17 -13.66 3.23
CA ARG A 83 2.16 -12.74 2.71
C ARG A 83 1.55 -11.84 3.79
N LYS A 84 1.18 -12.41 4.95
CA LYS A 84 0.58 -11.66 6.06
C LYS A 84 1.53 -10.60 6.64
N LYS A 85 2.82 -10.94 6.82
CA LYS A 85 3.80 -10.00 7.39
C LYS A 85 4.06 -8.85 6.42
N ILE A 86 4.27 -9.17 5.14
CA ILE A 86 4.54 -8.16 4.11
C ILE A 86 3.33 -7.27 3.86
N PHE A 87 2.12 -7.81 3.90
CA PHE A 87 0.90 -7.00 3.86
C PHE A 87 0.85 -5.97 5.00
N ILE A 88 1.12 -6.38 6.24
CA ILE A 88 1.09 -5.48 7.41
C ILE A 88 2.19 -4.42 7.31
N VAL A 89 3.41 -4.81 6.94
CA VAL A 89 4.53 -3.87 6.76
C VAL A 89 4.24 -2.88 5.63
N GLY A 90 3.72 -3.36 4.50
CA GLY A 90 3.30 -2.52 3.38
C GLY A 90 2.20 -1.55 3.79
N LEU A 91 1.20 -2.00 4.53
CA LEU A 91 0.08 -1.17 5.01
C LEU A 91 0.55 -0.06 5.96
N ILE A 92 1.33 -0.41 6.98
CA ILE A 92 1.86 0.55 7.96
C ILE A 92 2.80 1.54 7.28
N GLY A 93 3.72 1.04 6.43
CA GLY A 93 4.66 1.88 5.69
C GLY A 93 3.96 2.84 4.73
N PHE A 94 2.93 2.37 4.03
CA PHE A 94 2.11 3.21 3.16
C PHE A 94 1.39 4.31 3.95
N ALA A 95 0.75 3.96 5.07
CA ALA A 95 0.05 4.91 5.92
C ALA A 95 1.01 5.97 6.51
N ALA A 96 2.19 5.54 6.97
CA ALA A 96 3.22 6.44 7.49
C ALA A 96 3.73 7.39 6.39
N ALA A 97 4.01 6.87 5.20
CA ALA A 97 4.45 7.68 4.07
C ALA A 97 3.36 8.64 3.57
N SER A 98 2.09 8.25 3.64
CA SER A 98 0.94 9.13 3.38
C SER A 98 0.88 10.29 4.39
N GLY A 99 1.07 9.99 5.68
CA GLY A 99 1.18 11.01 6.73
C GLY A 99 2.33 11.98 6.48
N LEU A 100 3.50 11.48 6.07
CA LEU A 100 4.66 12.30 5.67
C LEU A 100 4.34 13.22 4.49
N GLY A 101 3.59 12.73 3.50
CA GLY A 101 3.12 13.52 2.37
C GLY A 101 2.13 14.62 2.79
N GLY A 102 1.26 14.34 3.76
CA GLY A 102 0.30 15.30 4.29
C GLY A 102 0.91 16.46 5.08
N ILE A 103 2.06 16.24 5.73
CA ILE A 103 2.81 17.29 6.46
C ILE A 103 3.97 17.88 5.65
N ALA A 104 4.07 17.54 4.35
CA ALA A 104 5.21 17.93 3.55
C ALA A 104 5.27 19.45 3.36
N SER A 105 6.36 20.06 3.82
CA SER A 105 6.64 21.50 3.73
C SER A 105 7.53 21.88 2.55
N THR A 106 8.01 20.91 1.78
CA THR A 106 8.86 21.14 0.60
C THR A 106 8.51 20.17 -0.52
N GLN A 107 8.75 20.59 -1.77
CA GLN A 107 8.54 19.74 -2.95
C GLN A 107 9.32 18.42 -2.88
N GLY A 108 10.57 18.46 -2.38
CA GLY A 108 11.41 17.27 -2.26
C GLY A 108 10.87 16.27 -1.24
N LEU A 109 10.37 16.75 -0.10
CA LEU A 109 9.74 15.90 0.90
C LEU A 109 8.46 15.27 0.37
N LEU A 110 7.65 16.03 -0.39
CA LEU A 110 6.46 15.50 -1.05
C LEU A 110 6.81 14.39 -2.04
N PHE A 111 7.79 14.60 -2.92
CA PHE A 111 8.21 13.60 -3.91
C PHE A 111 8.81 12.35 -3.24
N GLY A 112 9.61 12.55 -2.18
CA GLY A 112 10.17 11.45 -1.38
C GLY A 112 9.09 10.64 -0.69
N ALA A 113 8.10 11.30 -0.08
CA ALA A 113 6.94 10.63 0.50
C ALA A 113 6.18 9.80 -0.54
N ARG A 114 6.01 10.31 -1.78
CA ARG A 114 5.38 9.56 -2.87
C ARG A 114 6.17 8.37 -3.35
N ALA A 115 7.48 8.50 -3.49
CA ALA A 115 8.34 7.38 -3.82
C ALA A 115 8.25 6.29 -2.73
N LEU A 116 8.26 6.67 -1.45
CA LEU A 116 8.09 5.75 -0.33
C LEU A 116 6.70 5.08 -0.35
N GLN A 117 5.63 5.83 -0.59
CA GLN A 117 4.28 5.27 -0.74
C GLN A 117 4.22 4.26 -1.88
N GLY A 118 4.83 4.57 -3.04
CA GLY A 118 4.91 3.65 -4.16
C GLY A 118 5.64 2.36 -3.81
N ALA A 119 6.77 2.47 -3.10
CA ALA A 119 7.56 1.32 -2.63
C ALA A 119 6.77 0.41 -1.67
N PHE A 120 6.07 0.98 -0.69
CA PHE A 120 5.22 0.20 0.22
C PHE A 120 3.95 -0.32 -0.47
N GLY A 121 3.40 0.42 -1.43
CA GLY A 121 2.30 -0.02 -2.28
C GLY A 121 2.67 -1.25 -3.11
N ALA A 122 3.90 -1.31 -3.61
CA ALA A 122 4.43 -2.45 -4.35
C ALA A 122 4.56 -3.73 -3.50
N LEU A 123 4.71 -3.58 -2.18
CA LEU A 123 4.66 -4.71 -1.24
C LEU A 123 3.21 -5.10 -0.92
N LEU A 124 2.34 -4.11 -0.73
CA LEU A 124 0.95 -4.28 -0.31
C LEU A 124 0.10 -4.96 -1.39
N ALA A 125 0.17 -4.49 -2.64
CA ALA A 125 -0.68 -4.97 -3.73
C ALA A 125 -0.59 -6.49 -4.01
N PRO A 126 0.60 -7.07 -4.24
CA PRO A 126 0.71 -8.52 -4.45
C PRO A 126 0.37 -9.31 -3.19
N ALA A 127 0.73 -8.81 -2.00
CA ALA A 127 0.42 -9.47 -0.73
C ALA A 127 -1.10 -9.54 -0.46
N ALA A 128 -1.83 -8.48 -0.79
CA ALA A 128 -3.29 -8.41 -0.64
C ALA A 128 -4.00 -9.46 -1.51
N LEU A 129 -3.67 -9.53 -2.81
CA LEU A 129 -4.23 -10.52 -3.73
C LEU A 129 -3.88 -11.94 -3.28
N ALA A 130 -2.63 -12.14 -2.88
CA ALA A 130 -2.14 -13.41 -2.40
C ALA A 130 -2.82 -13.88 -1.10
N LEU A 131 -3.18 -12.96 -0.21
CA LEU A 131 -3.94 -13.22 1.01
C LEU A 131 -5.39 -13.60 0.73
N ILE A 132 -6.06 -12.90 -0.19
CA ILE A 132 -7.42 -13.27 -0.61
C ILE A 132 -7.41 -14.71 -1.15
N ASN A 133 -6.47 -15.03 -2.03
CA ASN A 133 -6.38 -16.36 -2.63
C ASN A 133 -6.20 -17.45 -1.55
N VAL A 134 -5.27 -17.32 -0.61
CA VAL A 134 -5.07 -18.36 0.42
C VAL A 134 -6.18 -18.41 1.49
N THR A 135 -6.94 -17.34 1.67
CA THR A 135 -7.98 -17.26 2.73
C THR A 135 -9.33 -17.81 2.27
N PHE A 136 -9.58 -17.78 0.96
CA PHE A 136 -10.88 -18.14 0.36
C PHE A 136 -10.86 -19.38 -0.54
N THR A 137 -9.68 -19.91 -0.87
CA THR A 137 -9.57 -21.13 -1.69
C THR A 137 -9.49 -22.36 -0.78
N VAL A 138 -10.26 -23.39 -1.12
CA VAL A 138 -10.39 -24.69 -0.42
C VAL A 138 -9.29 -25.65 -0.85
#